data_AF-A0A5B9DC38-F1
#
_entry.id   AF-A0A5B9DC38-F1
#
_cell.length_a   1.000
_cell.length_b   1.000
_cell.length_c   1.000
_cell.angle_alpha   90.00
_cell.angle_beta   90.00
_cell.angle_gamma   90.00
#
_symmetry.space_group_name_H-M   'P 1'
#
loop_
_entity.id
_entity.type
_entity.pdbx_description
1 polymer ?
#
loop_
_entity_poly.entity_id
_entity_poly.type
_entity_poly.pdbx_seq_one_letter_code
_entity_poly.pdbx_strand_id
1 'polypeptide(L)'
;MSHNYDGSLSGGDYGFFYQYTRFLDYIHNNQDLKPFNFRKVASDLSLSEDQVLFFFQQLKISFKIFLDSQQKLQEKIINKMNTIYFQSLKQDEHIEISESDMNTFADFHYLSSIKAWTKNIIEKHPDIQSLYDSYPALFEEINNNKWIASESGAYFSNEWKNFAMLNQVPDILEFNNLKLKVKNEK
;
A
#
# COMPACT_ATOMS: atom_id res chain seq x y z
N MET A 1 26.40 -11.28 -6.85
CA MET A 1 25.85 -11.78 -5.56
C MET A 1 24.38 -11.42 -5.55
N SER A 2 23.47 -12.39 -5.56
CA SER A 2 22.03 -12.12 -5.57
C SER A 2 21.55 -11.82 -4.15
N HIS A 3 21.01 -10.63 -3.93
CA HIS A 3 20.29 -10.32 -2.70
C HIS A 3 18.96 -11.08 -2.72
N ASN A 4 18.87 -12.14 -1.94
CA ASN A 4 17.60 -12.79 -1.61
C ASN A 4 16.85 -11.85 -0.68
N TYR A 5 15.84 -11.19 -1.21
CA TYR A 5 14.93 -10.34 -0.47
C TYR A 5 13.86 -11.24 0.18
N ASP A 6 14.11 -11.62 1.43
CA ASP A 6 13.11 -12.16 2.36
C ASP A 6 12.32 -10.97 2.87
N GLY A 7 11.10 -10.78 2.36
CA GLY A 7 10.21 -9.66 2.70
C GLY A 7 9.75 -9.60 4.17
N SER A 8 10.45 -10.22 5.12
CA SER A 8 10.25 -9.99 6.54
C SER A 8 11.24 -8.96 7.07
N LEU A 9 10.71 -8.00 7.85
CA LEU A 9 11.50 -7.33 8.88
C LEU A 9 11.96 -8.42 9.86
N SER A 10 13.13 -9.00 9.59
CA SER A 10 13.72 -10.15 10.30
C SER A 10 14.19 -9.82 11.74
N GLY A 11 13.42 -9.00 12.47
CA GLY A 11 13.67 -8.59 13.85
C GLY A 11 12.44 -8.35 14.73
N GLY A 12 11.21 -8.60 14.25
CA GLY A 12 9.96 -8.33 14.98
C GLY A 12 9.67 -6.84 15.18
N ASP A 13 8.75 -6.50 16.10
CA ASP A 13 8.26 -5.13 16.35
C ASP A 13 9.38 -4.09 16.57
N TYR A 14 10.47 -4.48 17.22
CA TYR A 14 11.63 -3.61 17.46
C TYR A 14 12.33 -3.17 16.17
N GLY A 15 12.43 -4.06 15.18
CA GLY A 15 13.00 -3.76 13.87
C GLY A 15 12.14 -2.75 13.10
N PHE A 16 10.82 -2.90 13.18
CA PHE A 16 9.87 -1.94 12.60
C PHE A 16 10.01 -0.55 13.25
N PHE A 17 9.90 -0.44 14.58
CA PHE A 17 9.94 0.86 15.27
C PHE A 17 11.26 1.60 15.04
N TYR A 18 12.38 0.88 15.01
CA TYR A 18 13.68 1.49 14.71
C TYR A 18 13.71 2.11 13.30
N GLN A 19 13.30 1.35 12.28
CA GLN A 19 13.31 1.83 10.90
C GLN A 19 12.28 2.94 10.66
N TYR A 20 11.10 2.83 11.28
CA TYR A 20 10.06 3.85 11.20
C TYR A 20 10.52 5.17 11.83
N THR A 21 11.17 5.12 13.00
CA THR A 21 11.71 6.33 13.65
C THR A 21 12.79 7.00 12.78
N ARG A 22 13.71 6.21 12.21
CA ARG A 22 14.72 6.73 11.25
C ARG A 22 14.08 7.41 10.04
N PHE A 23 13.00 6.83 9.53
CA PHE A 23 12.23 7.43 8.45
C PHE A 23 11.61 8.75 8.89
N LEU A 24 10.95 8.82 10.05
CA LEU A 24 10.36 10.07 10.57
C LEU A 24 11.42 11.16 10.75
N ASP A 25 12.59 10.83 11.30
CA ASP A 25 13.72 11.75 11.44
C ASP A 25 14.22 12.22 10.08
N TYR A 26 14.29 11.33 9.09
CA TYR A 26 14.67 11.71 7.73
C TYR A 26 13.68 12.68 7.11
N ILE A 27 12.36 12.42 7.20
CA ILE A 27 11.32 13.33 6.71
C ILE A 27 11.44 14.69 7.43
N HIS A 28 11.64 14.67 8.75
CA HIS A 28 11.77 15.88 9.57
C HIS A 28 12.98 16.73 9.16
N ASN A 29 14.12 16.10 8.88
CA ASN A 29 15.36 16.79 8.52
C ASN A 29 15.44 17.18 7.03
N ASN A 30 14.58 16.60 6.19
CA ASN A 30 14.57 16.81 4.74
C ASN A 30 13.24 17.41 4.24
N GLN A 31 12.61 18.26 5.06
CA GLN A 31 11.31 18.88 4.73
C GLN A 31 11.34 19.72 3.45
N ASP A 32 12.51 20.19 3.03
CA ASP A 32 12.72 21.03 1.86
C ASP A 32 12.99 20.21 0.57
N LEU A 33 13.26 18.90 0.68
CA LEU A 33 13.39 18.00 -0.47
C LEU A 33 12.00 17.67 -1.04
N LYS A 34 11.39 18.65 -1.72
CA LYS A 34 10.14 18.44 -2.46
C LYS A 34 10.40 18.56 -3.97
N PRO A 35 9.88 17.61 -4.78
CA PRO A 35 9.10 16.43 -4.39
C PRO A 35 9.93 15.34 -3.69
N PHE A 36 9.30 14.53 -2.83
CA PHE A 36 9.99 13.40 -2.20
C PHE A 36 10.18 12.29 -3.21
N ASN A 37 11.42 11.94 -3.47
CA ASN A 37 11.78 10.81 -4.32
C ASN A 37 11.94 9.57 -3.44
N PHE A 38 10.96 8.65 -3.45
CA PHE A 38 10.98 7.47 -2.58
C PHE A 38 12.15 6.53 -2.87
N ARG A 39 12.61 6.45 -4.12
CA ARG A 39 13.86 5.77 -4.48
C ARG A 39 15.07 6.39 -3.80
N LYS A 40 15.13 7.73 -3.74
CA LYS A 40 16.21 8.43 -3.03
C LYS A 40 16.14 8.16 -1.52
N VAL A 41 14.95 8.25 -0.92
CA VAL A 41 14.78 7.98 0.52
C VAL A 41 15.13 6.53 0.84
N ALA A 42 14.70 5.58 0.00
CA ALA A 42 15.02 4.16 0.13
C ALA A 42 16.54 3.93 0.09
N SER A 43 17.20 4.53 -0.90
CA SER A 43 18.67 4.50 -1.00
C SER A 43 19.35 5.11 0.22
N ASP A 44 18.95 6.31 0.64
CA ASP A 44 19.59 7.04 1.74
C ASP A 44 19.38 6.33 3.10
N LEU A 45 18.25 5.64 3.28
CA LEU A 45 17.93 4.91 4.52
C LEU A 45 18.34 3.43 4.51
N SER A 46 18.82 2.93 3.36
CA SER A 46 19.05 1.49 3.11
C SER A 46 17.79 0.66 3.33
N LEU A 47 16.66 1.18 2.86
CA LEU A 47 15.35 0.54 2.86
C LEU A 47 14.95 0.20 1.42
N SER A 48 13.93 -0.64 1.23
CA SER A 48 13.29 -0.76 -0.08
C SER A 48 12.35 0.41 -0.35
N GLU A 49 12.05 0.66 -1.63
CA GLU A 49 11.03 1.65 -2.02
C GLU A 49 9.66 1.30 -1.40
N ASP A 50 9.34 0.01 -1.28
CA ASP A 50 8.10 -0.47 -0.65
C ASP A 50 8.03 -0.20 0.85
N GLN A 51 9.15 -0.31 1.57
CA GLN A 51 9.22 0.02 3.00
C GLN A 51 9.04 1.52 3.23
N VAL A 52 9.68 2.35 2.40
CA VAL A 52 9.49 3.80 2.44
C VAL A 52 8.05 4.18 2.14
N LEU A 53 7.43 3.52 1.16
CA LEU A 53 6.04 3.70 0.80
C LEU A 53 5.11 3.34 1.97
N PHE A 54 5.33 2.17 2.57
CA PHE A 54 4.58 1.70 3.74
C PHE A 54 4.69 2.66 4.92
N PHE A 55 5.90 3.11 5.27
CA PHE A 55 6.10 4.09 6.34
C PHE A 55 5.41 5.43 6.05
N PHE A 56 5.43 5.88 4.79
CA PHE A 56 4.72 7.08 4.39
C PHE A 56 3.18 6.93 4.55
N GLN A 57 2.62 5.76 4.23
CA GLN A 57 1.21 5.46 4.48
C GLN A 57 0.88 5.48 5.98
N GLN A 58 1.69 4.82 6.82
CA GLN A 58 1.50 4.82 8.28
C GLN A 58 1.52 6.24 8.86
N LEU A 59 2.38 7.12 8.33
CA LEU A 59 2.38 8.53 8.69
C LEU A 59 1.07 9.23 8.28
N LYS A 60 0.56 9.00 7.06
CA LYS A 60 -0.72 9.56 6.60
C LYS A 60 -1.88 9.12 7.49
N ILE A 61 -1.94 7.84 7.84
CA ILE A 61 -2.99 7.27 8.69
C ILE A 61 -2.92 7.85 10.09
N SER A 62 -1.72 7.96 10.66
CA SER A 62 -1.50 8.59 11.96
C SER A 62 -2.05 10.02 11.96
N PHE A 63 -1.76 10.82 10.94
CA PHE A 63 -2.34 12.16 10.80
C PHE A 63 -3.86 12.15 10.66
N LYS A 64 -4.43 11.20 9.92
CA LYS A 64 -5.90 11.06 9.82
C LYS A 64 -6.51 10.85 11.20
N ILE A 65 -5.99 9.90 11.98
CA ILE A 65 -6.48 9.56 13.33
C ILE A 65 -6.31 10.75 14.28
N PHE A 66 -5.14 11.38 14.31
CA PHE A 66 -4.86 12.50 15.22
C PHE A 66 -5.67 13.77 14.89
N LEU A 67 -6.09 13.94 13.64
CA LEU A 67 -6.79 15.13 13.15
C LEU A 67 -8.26 14.86 12.81
N ASP A 68 -8.83 13.75 13.28
CA ASP A 68 -10.20 13.36 12.96
C ASP A 68 -11.23 14.45 13.35
N SER A 69 -10.97 15.16 14.46
CA SER A 69 -11.77 16.32 14.89
C SER A 69 -11.50 17.63 14.13
N GLN A 70 -10.51 17.65 13.23
CA GLN A 70 -10.01 18.85 12.53
C GLN A 70 -9.95 18.64 11.01
N GLN A 71 -11.09 18.28 10.41
CA GLN A 71 -11.24 17.90 9.00
C GLN A 71 -10.51 18.83 8.01
N LYS A 72 -10.64 20.15 8.12
CA LYS A 72 -9.94 21.09 7.22
C LYS A 72 -8.41 21.06 7.33
N LEU A 73 -7.89 20.85 8.55
CA LEU A 73 -6.45 20.74 8.78
C LEU A 73 -5.93 19.38 8.29
N GLN A 74 -6.71 18.32 8.53
CA GLN A 74 -6.48 16.97 8.03
C GLN A 74 -6.38 16.98 6.49
N GLU A 75 -7.39 17.50 5.79
CA GLU A 75 -7.40 17.64 4.33
C GLU A 75 -6.18 18.40 3.80
N LYS A 76 -5.82 19.52 4.43
CA LYS A 76 -4.66 20.33 4.04
C LYS A 76 -3.34 19.56 4.18
N ILE A 77 -3.17 18.81 5.27
CA ILE A 77 -1.96 18.01 5.52
C ILE A 77 -1.90 16.82 4.57
N ILE A 78 -3.00 16.10 4.38
CA ILE A 78 -3.08 14.96 3.45
C ILE A 78 -2.83 15.42 2.02
N ASN A 79 -3.42 16.53 1.58
CA ASN A 79 -3.15 17.08 0.25
C ASN A 79 -1.67 17.43 0.08
N LYS A 80 -1.05 18.05 1.09
CA LYS A 80 0.39 18.35 1.07
C LYS A 80 1.25 17.07 1.00
N MET A 81 0.87 16.01 1.70
CA MET A 81 1.53 14.69 1.62
C MET A 81 1.32 14.03 0.25
N ASN A 82 0.14 14.16 -0.36
CA ASN A 82 -0.14 13.66 -1.70
C ASN A 82 0.66 14.41 -2.78
N THR A 83 0.86 15.72 -2.65
CA THR A 83 1.72 16.50 -3.57
C THR A 83 3.21 16.13 -3.45
N ILE A 84 3.60 15.64 -2.27
CA ILE A 84 4.97 15.20 -1.98
C ILE A 84 5.28 13.85 -2.65
N TYR A 85 4.27 12.99 -2.83
CA TYR A 85 4.36 11.70 -3.49
C TYR A 85 4.45 11.88 -5.02
N PHE A 86 5.66 11.83 -5.59
CA PHE A 86 5.84 11.91 -7.05
C PHE A 86 6.42 10.60 -7.59
N GLN A 87 5.52 9.65 -7.87
CA GLN A 87 5.64 8.70 -8.98
C GLN A 87 4.24 8.16 -9.33
N SER A 88 3.73 8.60 -10.50
CA SER A 88 2.66 8.01 -11.30
C SER A 88 1.30 7.71 -10.63
N LEU A 89 0.71 8.65 -9.91
CA LEU A 89 -0.75 8.64 -9.74
C LEU A 89 -1.39 9.06 -11.08
N LYS A 90 -1.89 8.11 -11.88
CA LYS A 90 -2.99 8.43 -12.80
C LYS A 90 -4.15 8.90 -11.91
N GLN A 91 -4.43 10.19 -11.97
CA GLN A 91 -4.98 10.88 -10.81
C GLN A 91 -6.44 10.55 -10.46
N ASP A 92 -7.27 10.02 -11.36
CA ASP A 92 -8.73 9.97 -11.10
C ASP A 92 -9.45 8.67 -11.50
N GLU A 93 -8.74 7.65 -11.96
CA GLU A 93 -9.36 6.38 -12.34
C GLU A 93 -9.44 5.45 -11.12
N HIS A 94 -10.66 5.05 -10.76
CA HIS A 94 -10.91 4.00 -9.79
C HIS A 94 -11.28 2.71 -10.52
N ILE A 95 -10.82 1.58 -10.00
CA ILE A 95 -11.24 0.26 -10.47
C ILE A 95 -12.47 -0.14 -9.65
N GLU A 96 -13.62 -0.28 -10.32
CA GLU A 96 -14.83 -0.79 -9.68
C GLU A 96 -14.73 -2.31 -9.53
N ILE A 97 -14.79 -2.80 -8.29
CA ILE A 97 -14.60 -4.21 -7.95
C ILE A 97 -15.75 -4.69 -7.05
N SER A 98 -16.20 -5.94 -7.23
CA SER A 98 -17.21 -6.53 -6.33
C SER A 98 -16.61 -6.80 -4.95
N GLU A 99 -17.45 -6.86 -3.91
CA GLU A 99 -16.98 -7.20 -2.55
C GLU A 99 -16.36 -8.60 -2.50
N SER A 100 -16.95 -9.57 -3.23
CA SER A 100 -16.41 -10.92 -3.36
C SER A 100 -15.02 -10.94 -3.99
N ASP A 101 -14.84 -10.19 -5.08
CA ASP A 101 -13.54 -10.08 -5.77
C ASP A 101 -12.52 -9.35 -4.90
N MET A 102 -12.96 -8.37 -4.10
CA MET A 102 -12.10 -7.69 -3.14
C MET A 102 -11.61 -8.63 -2.03
N ASN A 103 -12.46 -9.52 -1.53
CA ASN A 103 -12.06 -10.55 -0.56
C ASN A 103 -10.97 -11.46 -1.16
N THR A 104 -11.19 -11.95 -2.39
CA THR A 104 -10.20 -12.75 -3.12
C THR A 104 -8.90 -11.98 -3.32
N PHE A 105 -8.98 -10.68 -3.64
CA PHE A 105 -7.82 -9.82 -3.82
C PHE A 105 -7.03 -9.59 -2.53
N ALA A 106 -7.72 -9.38 -1.40
CA ALA A 106 -7.11 -9.26 -0.08
C ALA A 106 -6.45 -10.58 0.35
N ASP A 107 -7.08 -11.73 0.11
CA ASP A 107 -6.49 -13.03 0.43
C ASP A 107 -5.27 -13.33 -0.42
N PHE A 108 -5.31 -12.99 -1.71
CA PHE A 108 -4.13 -13.05 -2.59
C PHE A 108 -2.94 -12.27 -2.01
N HIS A 109 -3.18 -11.04 -1.55
CA HIS A 109 -2.14 -10.20 -0.97
C HIS A 109 -1.58 -10.76 0.34
N TYR A 110 -2.44 -11.32 1.20
CA TYR A 110 -2.00 -11.99 2.42
C TYR A 110 -1.14 -13.22 2.10
N LEU A 111 -1.61 -14.11 1.23
CA LEU A 111 -0.86 -15.32 0.84
C LEU A 111 0.48 -14.96 0.20
N SER A 112 0.49 -13.93 -0.64
CA SER A 112 1.71 -13.42 -1.28
C SER A 112 2.71 -12.86 -0.26
N SER A 113 2.25 -12.22 0.82
CA SER A 113 3.14 -11.74 1.89
C SER A 113 3.79 -12.85 2.70
N ILE A 114 3.14 -14.01 2.82
CA ILE A 114 3.71 -15.19 3.49
C ILE A 114 4.74 -15.86 2.58
N LYS A 115 4.41 -15.95 1.28
CA LYS A 115 5.27 -16.56 0.27
C LYS A 115 5.12 -15.79 -1.02
N ALA A 116 6.21 -15.23 -1.52
CA ALA A 116 6.20 -14.55 -2.80
C ALA A 116 5.80 -15.51 -3.94
N TRP A 117 4.78 -15.13 -4.72
CA TRP A 117 4.33 -15.87 -5.89
C TRP A 117 4.88 -15.21 -7.15
N THR A 118 5.27 -16.02 -8.14
CA THR A 118 5.65 -15.50 -9.45
C THR A 118 4.40 -15.19 -10.27
N LYS A 119 4.48 -14.26 -11.22
CA LYS A 119 3.37 -13.92 -12.12
C LYS A 119 2.75 -15.16 -12.78
N ASN A 120 3.59 -16.08 -13.26
CA ASN A 120 3.14 -17.35 -13.86
C ASN A 120 2.34 -18.26 -12.90
N ILE A 121 2.62 -18.19 -11.59
CA ILE A 121 1.86 -18.94 -10.58
C ILE A 121 0.51 -18.25 -10.34
N ILE A 122 0.51 -16.93 -10.28
CA ILE A 122 -0.70 -16.11 -10.03
C ILE A 122 -1.71 -16.27 -11.16
N GLU A 123 -1.25 -16.13 -12.41
CA GLU A 123 -2.08 -16.28 -13.63
C GLU A 123 -2.77 -17.64 -13.73
N LYS A 124 -2.21 -18.67 -13.10
CA LYS A 124 -2.68 -20.06 -13.18
C LYS A 124 -3.37 -20.52 -11.90
N HIS A 125 -3.47 -19.67 -10.87
CA HIS A 125 -4.10 -20.05 -9.61
C HIS A 125 -5.62 -20.03 -9.77
N PRO A 126 -6.34 -21.15 -9.54
CA PRO A 126 -7.78 -21.25 -9.82
C PRO A 126 -8.60 -20.13 -9.16
N ASP A 127 -8.27 -19.81 -7.91
CA ASP A 127 -9.00 -18.80 -7.13
C ASP A 127 -8.68 -17.36 -7.56
N ILE A 128 -7.57 -17.13 -8.26
CA ILE A 128 -7.14 -15.79 -8.70
C ILE A 128 -7.39 -15.58 -10.19
N GLN A 129 -7.60 -16.65 -10.95
CA GLN A 129 -7.76 -16.60 -12.39
C GLN A 129 -8.95 -15.70 -12.80
N SER A 130 -10.09 -15.83 -12.11
CA SER A 130 -11.25 -14.97 -12.38
C SER A 130 -10.96 -13.49 -12.13
N LEU A 131 -10.19 -13.19 -11.08
CA LEU A 131 -9.77 -11.84 -10.73
C LEU A 131 -8.78 -11.28 -11.77
N TYR A 132 -7.86 -12.11 -12.24
CA TYR A 132 -6.89 -11.77 -13.29
C TYR A 132 -7.58 -11.44 -14.62
N ASP A 133 -8.55 -12.27 -15.01
CA ASP A 133 -9.31 -12.09 -16.25
C ASP A 133 -10.24 -10.87 -16.19
N SER A 134 -10.87 -10.62 -15.03
CA SER A 134 -11.83 -9.54 -14.84
C SER A 134 -11.18 -8.17 -14.60
N TYR A 135 -9.98 -8.16 -14.01
CA TYR A 135 -9.29 -6.94 -13.58
C TYR A 135 -7.79 -6.95 -13.94
N PRO A 136 -7.41 -7.09 -15.22
CA PRO A 136 -6.01 -7.19 -15.62
C PRO A 136 -5.17 -5.97 -15.20
N ALA A 137 -5.78 -4.79 -15.14
CA ALA A 137 -5.15 -3.55 -14.69
C ALA A 137 -4.64 -3.62 -13.23
N LEU A 138 -5.29 -4.39 -12.34
CA LEU A 138 -4.80 -4.60 -10.97
C LEU A 138 -3.42 -5.26 -10.99
N PHE A 139 -3.26 -6.28 -11.83
CA PHE A 139 -2.03 -7.06 -11.90
C PHE A 139 -0.91 -6.36 -12.66
N GLU A 140 -1.25 -5.47 -13.60
CA GLU A 140 -0.28 -4.57 -14.22
C GLU A 140 0.30 -3.56 -13.21
N GLU A 141 -0.54 -2.91 -12.41
CA GLU A 141 -0.11 -2.00 -11.34
C GLU A 141 0.73 -2.72 -10.29
N ILE A 142 0.31 -3.93 -9.92
CA ILE A 142 1.05 -4.78 -8.98
C ILE A 142 2.44 -5.15 -9.53
N ASN A 143 2.56 -5.43 -10.82
CA ASN A 143 3.85 -5.77 -11.44
C ASN A 143 4.74 -4.53 -11.62
N ASN A 144 4.17 -3.39 -12.00
CA ASN A 144 4.90 -2.13 -12.19
C ASN A 144 5.43 -1.58 -10.86
N ASN A 145 4.65 -1.72 -9.79
CA ASN A 145 5.01 -1.24 -8.45
C ASN A 145 5.58 -2.35 -7.55
N LYS A 146 5.88 -3.55 -8.08
CA LYS A 146 6.42 -4.71 -7.35
C LYS A 146 5.64 -5.10 -6.09
N TRP A 147 4.32 -4.92 -6.12
CA TRP A 147 3.44 -5.03 -4.95
C TRP A 147 3.19 -6.47 -4.47
N ILE A 148 3.48 -7.47 -5.31
CA ILE A 148 3.34 -8.90 -4.97
C ILE A 148 4.34 -9.23 -3.86
N ALA A 149 3.85 -9.65 -2.69
CA ALA A 149 4.66 -9.93 -1.51
C ALA A 149 5.31 -8.71 -0.83
N SER A 150 4.73 -7.51 -1.02
CA SER A 150 5.18 -6.30 -0.33
C SER A 150 4.50 -6.12 1.03
N GLU A 151 5.16 -5.40 1.95
CA GLU A 151 4.57 -4.96 3.22
C GLU A 151 3.27 -4.15 2.99
N SER A 152 3.20 -3.40 1.88
CA SER A 152 2.00 -2.67 1.46
C SER A 152 0.82 -3.60 1.11
N GLY A 153 1.09 -4.75 0.49
CA GLY A 153 0.07 -5.76 0.20
C GLY A 153 -0.45 -6.46 1.46
N ALA A 154 0.44 -6.83 2.38
CA ALA A 154 0.05 -7.40 3.68
C ALA A 154 -0.84 -6.43 4.47
N TYR A 155 -0.44 -5.15 4.49
CA TYR A 155 -1.19 -4.09 5.14
C TYR A 155 -2.58 -3.89 4.52
N PHE A 156 -2.67 -3.84 3.19
CA PHE A 156 -3.94 -3.78 2.46
C PHE A 156 -4.90 -4.91 2.88
N SER A 157 -4.40 -6.15 2.94
CA SER A 157 -5.23 -7.30 3.32
C SER A 157 -5.78 -7.17 4.74
N ASN A 158 -4.94 -6.75 5.68
CA ASN A 158 -5.34 -6.56 7.07
C ASN A 158 -6.39 -5.44 7.22
N GLU A 159 -6.19 -4.31 6.55
CA GLU A 159 -7.15 -3.20 6.56
C GLU A 159 -8.50 -3.60 5.95
N TRP A 160 -8.49 -4.28 4.81
CA TRP A 160 -9.72 -4.78 4.19
C TRP A 160 -10.48 -5.72 5.14
N LYS A 161 -9.78 -6.68 5.76
CA LYS A 161 -10.37 -7.60 6.73
C LYS A 161 -10.95 -6.88 7.95
N ASN A 162 -10.30 -5.82 8.41
CA ASN A 162 -10.83 -4.98 9.49
C ASN A 162 -12.11 -4.24 9.07
N PHE A 163 -12.15 -3.64 7.88
CA PHE A 163 -13.36 -2.99 7.37
C PHE A 163 -14.52 -3.96 7.20
N ALA A 164 -14.27 -5.13 6.63
CA ALA A 164 -15.26 -6.19 6.47
C ALA A 164 -15.78 -6.69 7.83
N MET A 165 -14.90 -6.95 8.79
CA MET A 165 -15.29 -7.40 10.14
C MET A 165 -16.14 -6.37 10.89
N LEU A 166 -15.87 -5.08 10.67
CA LEU A 166 -16.58 -3.98 11.33
C LEU A 166 -17.84 -3.53 10.58
N ASN A 167 -18.14 -4.10 9.41
CA ASN A 167 -19.17 -3.61 8.48
C ASN A 167 -19.00 -2.10 8.15
N GLN A 168 -17.75 -1.66 8.02
CA GLN A 168 -17.37 -0.27 7.74
C GLN A 168 -16.58 -0.17 6.44
N VAL A 169 -17.05 -0.86 5.40
CA VAL A 169 -16.41 -0.81 4.08
C VAL A 169 -16.54 0.60 3.50
N PRO A 170 -15.43 1.31 3.24
CA PRO A 170 -15.50 2.65 2.65
C PRO A 170 -15.90 2.58 1.17
N ASP A 171 -16.63 3.60 0.69
CA ASP A 171 -17.06 3.69 -0.72
C ASP A 171 -15.86 3.65 -1.70
N ILE A 172 -14.76 4.29 -1.32
CA ILE A 172 -13.51 4.29 -2.07
C ILE A 172 -12.38 3.93 -1.11
N LEU A 173 -11.65 2.89 -1.47
CA LEU A 173 -10.48 2.40 -0.78
C LEU A 173 -9.23 2.87 -1.53
N GLU A 174 -8.48 3.78 -0.91
CA GLU A 174 -7.25 4.34 -1.49
C GLU A 174 -6.01 3.72 -0.85
N PHE A 175 -5.22 2.98 -1.64
CA PHE A 175 -3.95 2.39 -1.21
C PHE A 175 -2.87 2.65 -2.25
N ASN A 176 -1.88 3.49 -1.92
CA ASN A 176 -0.81 3.90 -2.84
C ASN A 176 -1.36 4.49 -4.14
N ASN A 177 -1.04 3.86 -5.28
CA ASN A 177 -1.48 4.24 -6.62
C ASN A 177 -2.83 3.60 -7.01
N LEU A 178 -3.42 2.81 -6.11
CA LEU A 178 -4.63 2.08 -6.37
C LEU A 178 -5.82 2.74 -5.67
N LYS A 179 -6.83 3.13 -6.47
CA LYS A 179 -8.15 3.53 -5.98
C LYS A 179 -9.14 2.43 -6.35
N LEU A 180 -9.69 1.75 -5.36
CA LEU A 180 -10.72 0.73 -5.56
C LEU A 180 -12.06 1.26 -5.08
N LYS A 181 -13.11 1.08 -5.88
CA LYS A 181 -14.48 1.43 -5.50
C LYS A 181 -15.28 0.14 -5.40
N VAL A 182 -15.78 -0.17 -4.20
CA VAL A 182 -16.58 -1.38 -3.99
C VAL A 182 -17.95 -1.16 -4.62
N LYS A 183 -18.38 -2.09 -5.47
CA LYS A 183 -19.74 -2.06 -6.03
C LYS A 183 -20.72 -2.37 -4.91
N ASN A 184 -21.56 -1.40 -4.56
CA ASN A 184 -22.72 -1.63 -3.72
C ASN A 184 -23.75 -2.41 -4.54
N GLU A 185 -23.71 -3.74 -4.45
CA GLU A 185 -24.79 -4.59 -4.95
C GLU A 185 -25.97 -4.45 -3.97
N LYS A 186 -26.92 -3.58 -4.33
CA LYS A 186 -28.25 -3.52 -3.70
C LYS A 186 -29.19 -4.55 -4.30
#